data_AF-A0A971RYA3-F1
#
_entry.id   AF-A0A971RYA3-F1
#
_cell.length_a   1.000
_cell.length_b   1.000
_cell.length_c   1.000
_cell.angle_alpha   90.00
_cell.angle_beta   90.00
_cell.angle_gamma   90.00
#
_symmetry.space_group_name_H-M   'P 1'
#
loop_
_entity.id
_entity.type
_entity.pdbx_description
1 polymer ?
#
loop_
_entity_poly.entity_id
_entity_poly.type
_entity_poly.pdbx_seq_one_letter_code
_entity_poly.pdbx_strand_id
1 'polypeptide(L)'
;MAGKIKALTVGSSQTVADELLEVAKGIFANNMEITALSIDKLHYDVADLYLALPTRVDQAARIVPREKIVSFELYPNAKFYVNIAKLPVNAEVVIFNNNTAQANMIKNYCLEQGIDHINFKLLPFAELSREEVIEELKKAKYIAGAGTIVGNNGELMNYREYLRPDVVIIPAIVFLLLNL
;
A
#
# COMPACT_ATOMS: atom_id res chain seq x y z
N MET A 1 -0.07 16.81 33.41
CA MET A 1 -0.39 16.73 31.98
C MET A 1 -0.12 15.30 31.55
N ALA A 2 -1.12 14.56 31.07
CA ALA A 2 -0.85 13.27 30.44
C ALA A 2 0.02 13.53 29.19
N GLY A 3 1.12 12.79 29.04
CA GLY A 3 1.96 12.89 27.84
C GLY A 3 1.15 12.56 26.58
N LYS A 4 1.59 13.05 25.42
CA LYS A 4 1.01 12.59 24.14
C LYS A 4 1.22 11.07 24.03
N ILE A 5 0.19 10.36 23.59
CA ILE A 5 0.27 8.92 23.29
C ILE A 5 1.37 8.72 22.25
N LYS A 6 2.28 7.79 22.50
CA LYS A 6 3.33 7.39 21.56
C LYS A 6 2.81 6.22 20.73
N ALA A 7 2.75 6.40 19.42
CA ALA A 7 2.35 5.36 18.49
C ALA A 7 3.49 5.01 17.52
N LEU A 8 3.56 3.75 17.11
CA LEU A 8 4.50 3.27 16.10
C LEU A 8 3.75 2.65 14.95
N THR A 9 3.99 3.11 13.73
CA THR A 9 3.57 2.37 12.54
C THR A 9 4.55 1.23 12.27
N VAL A 10 4.01 0.03 12.04
CA VAL A 10 4.80 -1.19 11.84
C VAL A 10 4.53 -1.75 10.45
N GLY A 11 5.57 -1.76 9.62
CA GLY A 11 5.54 -2.29 8.26
C GLY A 11 6.48 -3.48 8.06
N SER A 12 6.29 -4.24 6.98
CA SER A 12 7.24 -5.31 6.60
C SER A 12 8.62 -4.79 6.21
N SER A 13 8.69 -3.54 5.79
CA SER A 13 9.92 -2.78 5.51
C SER A 13 9.73 -1.36 6.01
N GLN A 14 10.81 -0.58 6.05
CA GLN A 14 10.74 0.82 6.46
C GLN A 14 9.80 1.62 5.55
N THR A 15 9.85 1.39 4.22
CA THR A 15 8.96 2.03 3.25
C THR A 15 7.48 1.84 3.57
N VAL A 16 7.07 0.61 3.93
CA VAL A 16 5.67 0.33 4.29
C VAL A 16 5.29 0.99 5.62
N ALA A 17 6.22 1.01 6.59
CA ALA A 17 6.01 1.68 7.86
C ALA A 17 5.86 3.19 7.69
N ASP A 18 6.69 3.80 6.84
CA ASP A 18 6.64 5.23 6.51
C ASP A 18 5.34 5.59 5.76
N GLU A 19 4.85 4.71 4.88
CA GLU A 19 3.55 4.91 4.22
C GLU A 19 2.40 4.98 5.24
N LEU A 20 2.34 4.01 6.15
CA LEU A 20 1.38 4.03 7.24
C LEU A 20 1.52 5.30 8.10
N LEU A 21 2.75 5.76 8.34
CA LEU A 21 3.02 6.95 9.14
C LEU A 21 2.46 8.21 8.50
N GLU A 22 2.66 8.39 7.20
CA GLU A 22 2.12 9.56 6.48
C GLU A 22 0.59 9.61 6.58
N VAL A 23 -0.08 8.45 6.40
CA VAL A 23 -1.55 8.38 6.53
C VAL A 23 -1.98 8.61 8.00
N ALA A 24 -1.30 7.98 8.96
CA ALA A 24 -1.63 8.11 10.38
C ALA A 24 -1.44 9.54 10.88
N LYS A 25 -0.36 10.23 10.46
CA LYS A 25 -0.15 11.65 10.76
C LYS A 25 -1.28 12.52 10.21
N GLY A 26 -1.74 12.25 8.98
CA GLY A 26 -2.88 12.97 8.39
C GLY A 26 -4.16 12.93 9.25
N ILE A 27 -4.32 11.92 10.10
CA ILE A 27 -5.53 11.70 10.92
C ILE A 27 -5.32 12.09 12.38
N PHE A 28 -4.14 11.79 12.94
CA PHE A 28 -3.89 11.86 14.38
C PHE A 28 -2.87 12.93 14.79
N ALA A 29 -2.33 13.74 13.86
CA ALA A 29 -1.19 14.65 14.08
C ALA A 29 -1.23 15.50 15.36
N ASN A 30 -2.42 15.88 15.84
CA ASN A 30 -2.55 16.74 17.03
C ASN A 30 -2.54 15.95 18.35
N ASN A 31 -2.83 14.65 18.33
CA ASN A 31 -3.14 13.86 19.53
C ASN A 31 -2.06 12.81 19.86
N MET A 32 -1.18 12.47 18.91
CA MET A 32 -0.19 11.40 19.07
C MET A 32 1.19 11.82 18.57
N GLU A 33 2.24 11.29 19.19
CA GLU A 33 3.59 11.26 18.63
C GLU A 33 3.74 9.95 17.87
N ILE A 34 3.79 10.02 16.53
CA ILE A 34 3.83 8.82 15.68
C ILE A 34 5.17 8.73 14.96
N THR A 35 5.83 7.58 15.07
CA THR A 35 7.05 7.23 14.34
C THR A 35 6.85 5.93 13.56
N ALA A 36 7.77 5.61 12.64
CA ALA A 36 7.68 4.44 11.78
C ALA A 36 8.84 3.47 12.04
N LEU A 37 8.53 2.17 12.06
CA LEU A 37 9.53 1.13 12.26
C LEU A 37 9.21 -0.11 11.42
N SER A 38 10.24 -0.67 10.79
CA SER A 38 10.14 -1.97 10.15
C SER A 38 10.07 -3.09 11.19
N ILE A 39 9.34 -4.16 10.87
CA ILE A 39 9.05 -5.23 11.83
C ILE A 39 10.27 -6.00 12.33
N ASP A 40 11.35 -6.03 11.55
CA ASP A 40 12.65 -6.61 11.91
C ASP A 40 13.37 -5.83 13.01
N LYS A 41 13.05 -4.53 13.17
CA LYS A 41 13.60 -3.66 14.22
C LYS A 41 12.68 -3.51 15.43
N LEU A 42 11.46 -4.05 15.32
CA LEU A 42 10.46 -3.99 16.38
C LEU A 42 10.91 -4.80 17.60
N HIS A 43 10.79 -4.21 18.77
CA HIS A 43 11.03 -4.87 20.05
C HIS A 43 9.97 -4.43 21.08
N TYR A 44 9.94 -5.12 22.21
CA TYR A 44 8.91 -4.93 23.23
C TYR A 44 8.96 -3.53 23.88
N ASP A 45 7.78 -2.95 24.16
CA ASP A 45 7.54 -1.75 24.99
C ASP A 45 8.15 -0.42 24.52
N VAL A 46 8.28 -0.25 23.21
CA VAL A 46 8.76 1.01 22.59
C VAL A 46 7.66 2.05 22.31
N ALA A 47 6.38 1.69 22.45
CA ALA A 47 5.25 2.59 22.23
C ALA A 47 4.01 2.17 23.04
N ASP A 48 3.07 3.11 23.20
CA ASP A 48 1.77 2.87 23.83
C ASP A 48 0.81 2.13 22.88
N LEU A 49 0.91 2.43 21.58
CA LEU A 49 0.12 1.81 20.50
C LEU A 49 0.98 1.44 19.30
N TYR A 50 0.61 0.34 18.63
CA TYR A 50 1.23 -0.13 17.41
C TYR A 50 0.20 -0.15 16.30
N LEU A 51 0.49 0.53 15.20
CA LEU A 51 -0.38 0.69 14.06
C LEU A 51 0.15 -0.19 12.93
N ALA A 52 -0.57 -1.26 12.59
CA ALA A 52 -0.10 -2.24 11.60
C ALA A 52 -1.17 -2.49 10.54
N LEU A 53 -0.75 -2.88 9.33
CA LEU A 53 -1.67 -3.44 8.34
C LEU A 53 -2.27 -4.75 8.86
N PRO A 54 -3.52 -5.13 8.47
CA PRO A 54 -4.14 -6.40 8.87
C PRO A 54 -3.23 -7.60 8.65
N THR A 55 -2.52 -7.63 7.52
CA THR A 55 -1.59 -8.69 7.13
C THR A 55 -0.36 -8.83 8.03
N ARG A 56 -0.11 -7.88 8.93
CA ARG A 56 1.05 -7.83 9.83
C ARG A 56 0.70 -7.89 11.30
N VAL A 57 -0.59 -7.90 11.64
CA VAL A 57 -1.07 -7.97 13.01
C VAL A 57 -0.54 -9.23 13.72
N ASP A 58 -0.72 -10.41 13.13
CA ASP A 58 -0.27 -11.67 13.75
C ASP A 58 1.24 -11.74 13.91
N GLN A 59 1.98 -11.17 12.95
CA GLN A 59 3.44 -11.12 13.01
C GLN A 59 3.90 -10.18 14.12
N ALA A 60 3.30 -8.99 14.23
CA ALA A 60 3.61 -8.02 15.27
C ALA A 60 3.21 -8.53 16.68
N ALA A 61 2.09 -9.26 16.78
CA ALA A 61 1.59 -9.84 18.03
C ALA A 61 2.52 -10.92 18.63
N ARG A 62 3.50 -11.42 17.86
CA ARG A 62 4.57 -12.29 18.39
C ARG A 62 5.65 -11.52 19.15
N ILE A 63 5.69 -10.20 19.01
CA ILE A 63 6.75 -9.32 19.54
C ILE A 63 6.19 -8.36 20.60
N VAL A 64 5.00 -7.79 20.35
CA VAL A 64 4.35 -6.79 21.21
C VAL A 64 2.94 -7.24 21.61
N PRO A 65 2.37 -6.74 22.73
CA PRO A 65 1.06 -7.18 23.20
C PRO A 65 -0.04 -6.93 22.15
N ARG A 66 -0.84 -7.95 21.85
CA ARG A 66 -1.87 -7.91 20.80
C ARG A 66 -2.89 -6.80 21.03
N GLU A 67 -3.23 -6.54 22.28
CA GLU A 67 -4.16 -5.51 22.74
C GLU A 67 -3.65 -4.09 22.51
N LYS A 68 -2.34 -3.91 22.32
CA LYS A 68 -1.74 -2.63 21.92
C LYS A 68 -1.66 -2.45 20.40
N ILE A 69 -2.05 -3.45 19.61
CA ILE A 69 -2.00 -3.41 18.14
C ILE A 69 -3.36 -3.01 17.57
N VAL A 70 -3.39 -1.84 16.93
CA VAL A 70 -4.52 -1.36 16.14
C VAL A 70 -4.26 -1.66 14.66
N SER A 71 -5.20 -2.35 14.05
CA SER A 71 -5.12 -2.69 12.62
C SER A 71 -5.66 -1.54 11.78
N PHE A 72 -4.87 -1.07 10.82
CA PHE A 72 -5.28 -0.05 9.86
C PHE A 72 -5.32 -0.62 8.46
N GLU A 73 -6.48 -0.50 7.83
CA GLU A 73 -6.64 -0.86 6.45
C GLU A 73 -6.53 0.39 5.58
N LEU A 74 -5.74 0.28 4.52
CA LEU A 74 -5.56 1.34 3.54
C LEU A 74 -6.49 1.04 2.37
N TYR A 75 -7.45 1.94 2.15
CA TYR A 75 -8.39 1.86 1.03
C TYR A 75 -8.06 2.91 -0.02
N PRO A 76 -8.00 2.56 -1.32
CA PRO A 76 -7.97 3.54 -2.39
C PRO A 76 -9.14 4.51 -2.30
N ASN A 77 -8.90 5.77 -2.62
CA ASN A 77 -9.96 6.77 -2.66
C ASN A 77 -10.91 6.62 -3.86
N ALA A 78 -12.06 7.30 -3.81
CA ALA A 78 -13.06 7.28 -4.88
C ALA A 78 -12.50 7.62 -6.26
N LYS A 79 -11.53 8.54 -6.33
CA LYS A 79 -10.89 8.95 -7.60
C LYS A 79 -10.17 7.79 -8.28
N PHE A 80 -9.54 6.90 -7.50
CA PHE A 80 -8.91 5.68 -8.02
C PHE A 80 -9.95 4.80 -8.73
N TYR A 81 -11.04 4.45 -8.05
CA TYR A 81 -12.09 3.60 -8.63
C TYR A 81 -12.73 4.22 -9.86
N VAL A 82 -13.02 5.53 -9.83
CA VAL A 82 -13.58 6.26 -10.99
C VAL A 82 -12.65 6.19 -12.20
N ASN A 83 -11.33 6.25 -12.00
CA ASN A 83 -10.38 6.15 -13.10
C ASN A 83 -10.28 4.73 -13.66
N ILE A 84 -10.31 3.71 -12.80
CA ILE A 84 -10.31 2.31 -13.21
C ILE A 84 -11.63 1.95 -13.94
N ALA A 85 -12.77 2.40 -13.42
CA ALA A 85 -14.09 2.08 -13.98
C ALA A 85 -14.30 2.63 -15.40
N LYS A 86 -13.61 3.71 -15.78
CA LYS A 86 -13.65 4.32 -17.12
C LYS A 86 -12.86 3.54 -18.17
N LEU A 87 -12.08 2.55 -17.77
CA LEU A 87 -11.26 1.78 -18.70
C LEU A 87 -12.15 0.95 -19.64
N PRO A 88 -11.68 0.68 -20.88
CA PRO A 88 -12.43 -0.14 -21.83
C PRO A 88 -12.71 -1.54 -21.30
N VAL A 89 -13.81 -2.14 -21.76
CA VAL A 89 -14.12 -3.54 -21.49
C VAL A 89 -12.97 -4.43 -21.96
N ASN A 90 -12.63 -5.42 -21.13
CA ASN A 90 -11.51 -6.36 -21.26
C ASN A 90 -10.11 -5.71 -21.24
N ALA A 91 -9.98 -4.42 -20.90
CA ALA A 91 -8.67 -3.81 -20.72
C ALA A 91 -7.85 -4.56 -19.66
N GLU A 92 -6.57 -4.80 -19.92
CA GLU A 92 -5.65 -5.34 -18.92
C GLU A 92 -5.04 -4.20 -18.09
N VAL A 93 -5.18 -4.29 -16.77
CA VAL A 93 -4.56 -3.40 -15.80
C VAL A 93 -3.51 -4.18 -15.02
N VAL A 94 -2.27 -3.72 -15.13
CA VAL A 94 -1.16 -4.26 -14.35
C VAL A 94 -1.16 -3.61 -12.97
N ILE A 95 -1.36 -4.40 -11.92
CA ILE A 95 -1.25 -3.98 -10.52
C ILE A 95 0.22 -4.10 -10.10
N PHE A 96 0.97 -3.00 -10.22
CA PHE A 96 2.36 -2.91 -9.80
C PHE A 96 2.44 -2.59 -8.31
N ASN A 97 2.93 -3.54 -7.51
CA ASN A 97 3.00 -3.42 -6.06
C ASN A 97 4.18 -4.23 -5.49
N ASN A 98 4.52 -4.04 -4.22
CA ASN A 98 5.66 -4.68 -3.56
C ASN A 98 5.55 -6.21 -3.56
N ASN A 99 4.38 -6.73 -3.19
CA ASN A 99 4.16 -8.18 -3.03
C ASN A 99 2.77 -8.60 -3.54
N THR A 100 2.59 -9.90 -3.74
CA THR A 100 1.36 -10.47 -4.29
C THR A 100 0.16 -10.22 -3.40
N ALA A 101 0.34 -10.22 -2.08
CA ALA A 101 -0.75 -9.99 -1.13
C ALA A 101 -1.35 -8.58 -1.28
N GLN A 102 -0.51 -7.54 -1.32
CA GLN A 102 -0.97 -6.16 -1.50
C GLN A 102 -1.53 -5.90 -2.91
N ALA A 103 -0.96 -6.52 -3.94
CA ALA A 103 -1.50 -6.44 -5.29
C ALA A 103 -2.92 -7.04 -5.36
N ASN A 104 -3.15 -8.18 -4.69
CA ASN A 104 -4.48 -8.79 -4.60
C ASN A 104 -5.48 -7.91 -3.85
N MET A 105 -5.08 -7.21 -2.78
CA MET A 105 -5.99 -6.30 -2.07
C MET A 105 -6.52 -5.20 -3.00
N ILE A 106 -5.66 -4.56 -3.80
CA ILE A 106 -6.10 -3.54 -4.76
C ILE A 106 -7.08 -4.12 -5.78
N LYS A 107 -6.79 -5.32 -6.31
CA LYS A 107 -7.70 -6.04 -7.21
C LYS A 107 -9.06 -6.28 -6.54
N ASN A 108 -9.06 -6.81 -5.32
CA ASN A 108 -10.29 -7.14 -4.60
C ASN A 108 -11.14 -5.90 -4.32
N TYR A 109 -10.52 -4.79 -3.91
CA TYR A 109 -11.23 -3.54 -3.74
C TYR A 109 -11.93 -3.07 -5.03
N CYS A 110 -11.29 -3.20 -6.20
CA CYS A 110 -11.95 -2.90 -7.46
C CYS A 110 -13.15 -3.81 -7.72
N LEU A 111 -13.00 -5.12 -7.49
CA LEU A 111 -14.08 -6.10 -7.69
C LEU A 111 -15.26 -5.84 -6.73
N GLU A 112 -14.99 -5.49 -5.48
CA GLU A 112 -16.02 -5.12 -4.49
C GLU A 112 -16.81 -3.87 -4.89
N GLN A 113 -16.21 -2.97 -5.68
CA GLN A 113 -16.89 -1.81 -6.27
C GLN A 113 -17.61 -2.13 -7.59
N GLY A 114 -17.70 -3.40 -7.99
CA GLY A 114 -18.36 -3.83 -9.23
C GLY A 114 -17.55 -3.56 -10.50
N ILE A 115 -16.22 -3.39 -10.38
CA ILE A 115 -15.32 -3.23 -11.52
C ILE A 115 -14.81 -4.60 -11.97
N ASP A 116 -15.66 -5.35 -12.66
CA ASP A 116 -15.39 -6.71 -13.15
C ASP A 116 -15.22 -6.79 -14.68
N HIS A 117 -15.40 -5.67 -15.40
CA HIS A 117 -15.30 -5.61 -16.86
C HIS A 117 -13.86 -5.52 -17.39
N ILE A 118 -12.86 -5.56 -16.52
CA ILE A 118 -11.43 -5.46 -16.86
C ILE A 118 -10.65 -6.66 -16.33
N ASN A 119 -9.46 -6.87 -16.88
CA ASN A 119 -8.55 -7.95 -16.49
C ASN A 119 -7.45 -7.40 -15.59
N PHE A 120 -7.25 -7.99 -14.42
CA PHE A 120 -6.17 -7.62 -13.51
C PHE A 120 -4.99 -8.58 -13.63
N LYS A 121 -3.81 -8.04 -13.93
CA LYS A 121 -2.54 -8.77 -13.89
C LYS A 121 -1.71 -8.27 -12.72
N LEU A 122 -1.32 -9.15 -11.81
CA LEU A 122 -0.50 -8.76 -10.65
C LEU A 122 0.97 -8.71 -11.06
N LEU A 123 1.68 -7.66 -10.61
CA LEU A 123 3.11 -7.51 -10.83
C LEU A 123 3.82 -7.17 -9.50
N PRO A 124 4.11 -8.19 -8.66
CA PRO A 124 4.77 -8.04 -7.37
C PRO A 124 6.29 -7.87 -7.52
N PHE A 125 6.79 -6.64 -7.60
CA PHE A 125 8.18 -6.38 -8.02
C PHE A 125 9.26 -6.89 -7.06
N ALA A 126 8.95 -7.10 -5.76
CA ALA A 126 9.92 -7.65 -4.81
C ALA A 126 9.97 -9.19 -4.81
N GLU A 127 9.07 -9.84 -5.56
CA GLU A 127 8.99 -11.30 -5.68
C GLU A 127 9.49 -11.80 -7.05
N LEU A 128 9.75 -10.89 -7.99
CA LEU A 128 10.17 -11.19 -9.35
C LEU A 128 11.57 -10.63 -9.62
N SER A 129 12.25 -11.19 -10.63
CA SER A 129 13.48 -10.58 -11.14
C SER A 129 13.19 -9.24 -11.83
N ARG A 130 14.20 -8.37 -11.89
CA ARG A 130 14.09 -7.07 -12.54
C ARG A 130 13.73 -7.23 -14.02
N GLU A 131 14.29 -8.24 -14.68
CA GLU A 131 14.04 -8.55 -16.08
C GLU A 131 12.58 -8.95 -16.32
N GLU A 132 12.01 -9.81 -15.47
CA GLU A 132 10.59 -10.18 -15.53
C GLU A 132 9.69 -8.96 -15.36
N VAL A 133 9.99 -8.09 -14.39
CA VAL A 133 9.25 -6.84 -14.17
C VAL A 133 9.30 -5.94 -15.41
N ILE A 134 10.49 -5.77 -16.00
CA ILE A 134 10.68 -4.95 -17.20
C ILE A 134 9.87 -5.50 -18.39
N GLU A 135 9.90 -6.81 -18.62
CA GLU A 135 9.19 -7.43 -19.74
C GLU A 135 7.67 -7.26 -19.67
N GLU A 136 7.13 -7.17 -18.46
CA GLU A 136 5.72 -6.87 -18.24
C GLU A 136 5.40 -5.38 -18.40
N LEU A 137 6.24 -4.51 -17.83
CA LEU A 137 6.06 -3.07 -17.91
C LEU A 137 6.14 -2.51 -19.34
N LYS A 138 6.95 -3.13 -20.22
CA LYS A 138 7.03 -2.77 -21.66
C LYS A 138 5.70 -2.93 -22.40
N LYS A 139 4.82 -3.83 -21.93
CA LYS A 139 3.56 -4.17 -22.58
C LYS A 139 2.37 -3.43 -21.95
N ALA A 140 2.51 -3.06 -20.68
CA ALA A 140 1.45 -2.51 -19.85
C ALA A 140 0.98 -1.13 -20.32
N LYS A 141 -0.27 -1.05 -20.83
CA LYS A 141 -0.91 0.23 -21.16
C LYS A 141 -1.47 0.93 -19.93
N TYR A 142 -2.03 0.16 -19.00
CA TYR A 142 -2.62 0.67 -17.76
C TYR A 142 -1.87 0.07 -16.57
N ILE A 143 -1.34 0.93 -15.72
CA ILE A 143 -0.63 0.53 -14.50
C ILE A 143 -1.34 1.17 -13.32
N ALA A 144 -1.70 0.35 -12.33
CA ALA A 144 -2.29 0.78 -11.08
C ALA A 144 -1.48 0.25 -9.90
N GLY A 145 -1.56 0.93 -8.76
CA GLY A 145 -0.83 0.55 -7.56
C GLY A 145 -0.95 1.62 -6.49
N ALA A 146 -0.39 1.37 -5.31
CA ALA A 146 -0.31 2.38 -4.25
C ALA A 146 0.38 3.65 -4.78
N GLY A 147 -0.14 4.83 -4.42
CA GLY A 147 0.39 6.10 -4.92
C GLY A 147 1.86 6.33 -4.55
N THR A 148 2.31 5.79 -3.41
CA THR A 148 3.71 5.75 -2.97
C THR A 148 4.61 4.88 -3.87
N ILE A 149 4.02 3.94 -4.62
CA ILE A 149 4.74 2.99 -5.48
C ILE A 149 4.69 3.41 -6.95
N VAL A 150 3.50 3.77 -7.46
CA VAL A 150 3.34 4.12 -8.89
C VAL A 150 3.39 5.62 -9.18
N GLY A 151 3.35 6.47 -8.14
CA GLY A 151 3.40 7.92 -8.29
C GLY A 151 4.79 8.45 -8.71
N ASN A 152 4.88 9.77 -8.87
CA ASN A 152 6.04 10.47 -9.45
C ASN A 152 7.38 10.27 -8.72
N ASN A 153 7.38 9.75 -7.49
CA ASN A 153 8.57 9.46 -6.70
C ASN A 153 8.62 8.01 -6.20
N GLY A 154 7.75 7.14 -6.74
CA GLY A 154 7.64 5.75 -6.30
C GLY A 154 8.58 4.80 -7.05
N GLU A 155 8.58 3.54 -6.62
CA GLU A 155 9.41 2.47 -7.19
C GLU A 155 9.26 2.32 -8.72
N LEU A 156 8.07 2.62 -9.27
CA LEU A 156 7.83 2.55 -10.72
C LEU A 156 8.80 3.46 -11.51
N MET A 157 9.28 4.54 -10.90
CA MET A 157 10.22 5.46 -11.57
C MET A 157 11.58 4.83 -11.86
N ASN A 158 11.95 3.76 -11.15
CA ASN A 158 13.16 2.96 -11.45
C ASN A 158 13.04 2.16 -12.76
N TYR A 159 11.86 2.17 -13.38
CA TYR A 159 11.53 1.47 -14.62
C TYR A 159 11.04 2.40 -15.73
N ARG A 160 11.12 3.74 -15.53
CA ARG A 160 10.47 4.72 -16.43
C ARG A 160 10.84 4.54 -17.90
N GLU A 161 12.09 4.20 -18.18
CA GLU A 161 12.62 4.07 -19.55
C GLU A 161 12.05 2.87 -20.31
N TYR A 162 11.48 1.89 -19.59
CA TYR A 162 10.85 0.71 -20.16
C TYR A 162 9.34 0.88 -20.32
N LEU A 163 8.75 1.95 -19.79
CA LEU A 163 7.32 2.18 -19.89
C LEU A 163 6.94 2.56 -21.32
N ARG A 164 5.73 2.18 -21.70
CA ARG A 164 5.16 2.62 -22.97
C ARG A 164 5.05 4.15 -23.04
N PRO A 165 5.26 4.77 -24.21
CA PRO A 165 5.04 6.21 -24.37
C PRO A 165 3.60 6.65 -24.07
N ASP A 166 2.63 5.75 -24.27
CA ASP A 166 1.19 5.97 -24.06
C ASP A 166 0.67 5.37 -22.74
N VAL A 167 1.56 5.05 -21.79
CA VAL A 167 1.17 4.44 -20.51
C VAL A 167 0.26 5.38 -19.72
N VAL A 168 -0.77 4.81 -19.10
CA VAL A 168 -1.66 5.49 -18.16
C VAL A 168 -1.41 4.93 -16.78
N ILE A 169 -0.90 5.79 -15.88
CA ILE A 169 -0.62 5.46 -14.50
C ILE A 169 -1.78 5.92 -13.62
N ILE A 170 -2.34 5.01 -12.82
CA ILE A 170 -3.50 5.25 -11.97
C ILE A 170 -3.10 5.01 -10.51
N PRO A 171 -2.63 6.05 -9.79
CA PRO A 171 -2.23 5.91 -8.41
C PRO A 171 -3.43 5.77 -7.47
N ALA A 172 -3.39 4.78 -6.60
CA ALA A 172 -4.29 4.67 -5.45
C ALA A 172 -3.76 5.58 -4.33
N ILE A 173 -4.37 6.76 -4.20
CA ILE A 173 -4.18 7.57 -2.99
C ILE A 173 -5.03 6.92 -1.91
N VAL A 174 -4.38 6.47 -0.84
CA VAL A 174 -5.01 5.69 0.23
C VAL A 174 -5.56 6.59 1.33
N PHE A 175 -6.69 6.18 1.89
CA PHE A 175 -7.20 6.67 3.17
C PHE A 175 -7.14 5.54 4.21
N LEU A 176 -6.93 5.92 5.46
CA LEU A 176 -7.01 5.00 6.58
C LEU A 176 -8.47 4.69 6.91
N LEU A 177 -8.76 3.42 7.15
CA LEU A 177 -9.98 3.00 7.84
C LEU A 177 -9.59 2.31 9.15
N LEU A 178 -10.18 2.79 10.24
CA LEU A 178 -10.05 2.21 11.58
C LEU A 178 -10.96 0.98 11.67
N ASN A 179 -10.38 -0.21 11.66
CA ASN A 179 -11.09 -1.43 12.07
C ASN A 179 -10.89 -1.58 13.59
N LEU A 180 -11.84 -1.04 14.36
CA LEU A 180 -11.93 -1.18 15.82
C LEU A 180 -12.54 -2.52 16.21
#